data_AF-A0A0C9Y9V8-F1
#
_entry.id   AF-A0A0C9Y9V8-F1
#
_cell.length_a   1.000
_cell.length_b   1.000
_cell.length_c   1.000
_cell.angle_alpha   90.00
_cell.angle_beta   90.00
_cell.angle_gamma   90.00
#
_symmetry.space_group_name_H-M   'P 1'
#
loop_
_entity.id
_entity.type
_entity.pdbx_description
1 polymer ?
#
loop_
_entity_poly.entity_id
_entity_poly.type
_entity_poly.pdbx_seq_one_letter_code
_entity_poly.pdbx_strand_id
1 'polypeptide(L)'
;MRIATFNIRNDCKPDNISLQQSLDAFLNTDPLKEVAFQSLKGEQPWSARRIRVASHILDEGAVLAAFQEVLFRQVIDLAELLGDGWAWERSGWQLFDLR
;
A
#
# COMPACT_ATOMS: atom_id res chain seq x y z
N MET A 1 -12.58 9.08 15.61
CA MET A 1 -12.60 8.91 14.14
C MET A 1 -11.32 9.53 13.57
N ARG A 2 -10.44 8.74 12.96
CA ARG A 2 -9.18 9.20 12.35
C ARG A 2 -9.29 9.09 10.82
N ILE A 3 -8.97 10.16 10.11
CA ILE A 3 -9.09 10.24 8.66
C ILE A 3 -7.70 10.52 8.09
N ALA A 4 -7.28 9.74 7.10
CA ALA A 4 -6.04 9.91 6.37
C ALA A 4 -6.32 10.43 4.95
N THR A 5 -5.50 11.38 4.50
CA THR A 5 -5.45 11.80 3.09
C THR A 5 -4.00 11.68 2.61
N PHE A 6 -3.78 10.91 1.56
CA PHE A 6 -2.43 10.59 1.07
C PHE A 6 -2.33 10.72 -0.44
N ASN A 7 -1.36 11.52 -0.90
CA ASN A 7 -0.85 11.36 -2.25
C ASN A 7 0.13 10.19 -2.24
N ILE A 8 -0.25 9.07 -2.87
CA ILE A 8 0.56 7.84 -2.87
C ILE A 8 1.38 7.67 -4.13
N ARG A 9 1.38 8.67 -5.02
CA ARG A 9 2.10 8.68 -6.29
C ARG A 9 1.72 7.54 -7.25
N ASN A 10 1.23 7.91 -8.43
CA ASN A 10 0.70 6.93 -9.37
C ASN A 10 1.84 6.06 -9.86
N ASP A 11 1.59 4.76 -10.03
CA ASP A 11 2.65 3.87 -10.43
C ASP A 11 2.98 3.97 -11.92
N CYS A 12 3.99 4.79 -12.20
CA CYS A 12 4.56 5.00 -13.53
C CYS A 12 5.77 4.09 -13.84
N LYS A 13 6.12 3.16 -12.93
CA LYS A 13 7.13 2.12 -13.15
C LYS A 13 6.58 0.72 -12.82
N PRO A 14 5.54 0.25 -13.53
CA PRO A 14 5.04 -1.10 -13.33
C PRO A 14 6.13 -2.13 -13.63
N ASP A 15 6.27 -3.13 -12.75
CA ASP A 15 7.28 -4.18 -12.82
C ASP A 15 6.68 -5.60 -12.89
N ASN A 16 5.37 -5.69 -13.07
CA ASN A 16 4.60 -6.95 -13.14
C ASN A 16 4.68 -7.84 -11.89
N ILE A 17 5.10 -7.31 -10.74
CA ILE A 17 5.09 -8.07 -9.48
C ILE A 17 3.68 -8.08 -8.88
N SER A 18 3.07 -9.27 -8.78
CA SER A 18 1.73 -9.44 -8.18
C SER A 18 1.74 -9.17 -6.68
N LEU A 19 0.58 -8.85 -6.09
CA LEU A 19 0.47 -8.61 -4.65
C LEU A 19 1.03 -9.77 -3.84
N GLN A 20 0.63 -10.99 -4.19
CA GLN A 20 1.11 -12.21 -3.53
C GLN A 20 2.64 -12.32 -3.59
N GLN A 21 3.27 -12.02 -4.73
CA GLN A 21 4.73 -12.04 -4.83
C GLN A 21 5.40 -11.03 -3.90
N SER A 22 4.81 -9.84 -3.69
CA SER A 22 5.31 -8.89 -2.69
C SER A 22 5.13 -9.40 -1.26
N LEU A 23 4.00 -10.01 -0.95
CA LEU A 23 3.74 -10.59 0.37
C LEU A 23 4.70 -11.75 0.64
N ASP A 24 4.88 -12.65 -0.31
CA ASP A 24 5.81 -13.77 -0.20
C ASP A 24 7.24 -13.25 -0.02
N ALA A 25 7.66 -12.24 -0.78
CA ALA A 25 8.98 -11.63 -0.60
C ALA A 25 9.15 -11.00 0.79
N PHE A 26 8.11 -10.32 1.29
CA PHE A 26 8.10 -9.70 2.61
C PHE A 26 8.14 -10.75 3.73
N LEU A 27 7.27 -11.76 3.68
CA LEU A 27 7.16 -12.81 4.70
C LEU A 27 8.37 -13.76 4.74
N ASN A 28 9.01 -13.99 3.59
CA ASN A 28 10.21 -14.82 3.50
C ASN A 28 11.50 -14.05 3.76
N THR A 29 11.42 -12.76 4.14
CA THR A 29 12.59 -11.98 4.54
C THR A 29 13.02 -12.38 5.94
N ASP A 30 14.24 -12.91 6.08
CA ASP A 30 14.85 -13.20 7.38
C ASP A 30 14.97 -11.90 8.20
N PRO A 31 14.33 -11.80 9.39
CA PRO A 31 14.33 -10.58 10.20
C PRO A 31 15.69 -10.26 10.81
N LEU A 32 16.61 -11.23 10.88
CA LEU A 32 17.95 -11.05 11.41
C LEU A 32 18.98 -10.77 10.31
N LYS A 33 18.58 -10.83 9.04
CA LYS A 33 19.45 -10.51 7.93
C LYS A 33 19.73 -9.01 7.92
N GLU A 34 20.99 -8.65 7.80
CA GLU A 34 21.41 -7.25 7.68
C GLU A 34 20.68 -6.59 6.50
N VAL A 35 19.92 -5.54 6.80
CA VAL A 35 19.23 -4.75 5.79
C VAL A 35 20.25 -3.81 5.16
N ALA A 36 20.59 -4.07 3.91
CA ALA A 36 21.42 -3.14 3.15
C ALA A 36 20.75 -1.76 3.11
N PHE A 37 21.53 -0.69 3.32
CA PHE A 37 21.03 0.66 3.20
C PHE A 37 20.42 0.87 1.80
N GLN A 38 19.10 0.99 1.76
CA GLN A 38 18.34 1.18 0.54
C GLN A 38 18.46 2.65 0.11
N SER A 39 19.62 3.02 -0.44
CA SER A 39 19.88 4.34 -1.08
C SER A 39 19.15 4.45 -2.42
N LEU A 40 17.87 4.08 -2.42
CA LEU A 40 17.02 4.08 -3.60
C LEU A 40 16.80 5.54 -4.03
N LYS A 41 17.25 5.87 -5.23
CA LYS A 41 17.09 7.19 -5.83
C LYS A 41 16.06 7.14 -6.95
N GLY A 42 15.26 8.20 -7.05
CA GLY A 42 14.22 8.36 -8.06
C GLY A 42 12.96 7.54 -7.75
N GLU A 43 12.02 7.58 -8.70
CA GLU A 43 10.72 6.92 -8.60
C GLU A 43 10.87 5.40 -8.40
N GLN A 44 10.12 4.84 -7.47
CA GLN A 44 10.13 3.41 -7.13
C GLN A 44 8.84 2.72 -7.61
N PRO A 45 8.91 1.45 -8.05
CA PRO A 45 7.72 0.71 -8.45
C PRO A 45 6.74 0.56 -7.27
N TRP A 46 5.46 0.41 -7.57
CA TRP A 46 4.44 0.24 -6.53
C TRP A 46 4.61 -1.02 -5.70
N SER A 47 5.10 -2.10 -6.30
CA SER A 47 5.41 -3.38 -5.63
C SER A 47 6.31 -3.21 -4.40
N ALA A 48 7.24 -2.25 -4.45
CA ALA A 48 8.17 -1.93 -3.36
C ALA A 48 7.58 -0.97 -2.31
N ARG A 49 6.44 -0.33 -2.61
CA ARG A 49 5.83 0.71 -1.78
C ARG A 49 4.55 0.26 -1.07
N ARG A 50 3.75 -0.60 -1.71
CA ARG A 50 2.36 -0.91 -1.30
C ARG A 50 2.21 -1.42 0.13
N ILE A 51 3.08 -2.32 0.59
CA ILE A 51 3.03 -2.88 1.95
C ILE A 51 3.24 -1.77 2.97
N ARG A 52 4.22 -0.89 2.75
CA ARG A 52 4.52 0.21 3.67
C ARG A 52 3.39 1.23 3.74
N VAL A 53 2.71 1.50 2.62
CA VAL A 53 1.53 2.37 2.61
C VAL A 53 0.39 1.75 3.43
N ALA A 54 0.10 0.47 3.23
CA ALA A 54 -0.93 -0.25 4.00
C ALA A 54 -0.59 -0.30 5.50
N SER A 55 0.65 -0.66 5.86
CA SER A 55 1.11 -0.66 7.26
C SER A 55 0.92 0.70 7.91
N HIS A 56 1.26 1.79 7.21
CA HIS A 56 1.12 3.13 7.77
C HIS A 56 -0.35 3.49 8.06
N ILE A 57 -1.30 3.08 7.21
CA ILE A 57 -2.74 3.30 7.43
C ILE A 57 -3.20 2.56 8.69
N LEU A 58 -2.77 1.30 8.85
CA LEU A 58 -3.12 0.46 10.01
C LEU A 58 -2.49 0.97 11.31
N ASP A 59 -1.20 1.31 11.28
CA ASP A 59 -0.44 1.78 12.45
C ASP A 59 -0.99 3.10 12.99
N GLU A 60 -1.41 4.01 12.10
CA GLU A 60 -2.02 5.28 12.49
C GLU A 60 -3.48 5.13 12.99
N GLY A 61 -4.07 3.95 12.79
CA GLY A 61 -5.46 3.65 13.16
C GLY A 61 -6.47 4.48 12.39
N ALA A 62 -6.20 4.77 11.11
CA ALA A 62 -7.15 5.46 10.25
C ALA A 62 -8.38 4.56 10.01
N VAL A 63 -9.58 5.16 10.01
CA VAL A 63 -10.84 4.47 9.68
C VAL A 63 -11.38 4.88 8.31
N LEU A 64 -10.82 5.94 7.74
CA LEU A 64 -11.06 6.41 6.38
C LEU A 64 -9.74 6.87 5.78
N ALA A 65 -9.38 6.35 4.62
CA ALA A 65 -8.21 6.76 3.86
C ALA A 65 -8.62 7.21 2.44
N ALA A 66 -8.29 8.44 2.07
CA ALA A 66 -8.53 8.99 0.74
C ALA A 66 -7.22 9.21 -0.01
N PHE A 67 -7.16 8.83 -1.28
CA PHE A 67 -5.92 8.83 -2.05
C PHE A 67 -5.93 9.81 -3.21
N GLN A 68 -4.77 10.43 -3.46
CA GLN A 68 -4.48 11.22 -4.67
C GLN A 68 -3.36 10.57 -5.49
N GLU A 69 -3.32 10.89 -6.80
CA GLU A 69 -2.42 10.27 -7.78
C GLU A 69 -2.41 8.74 -7.67
N VAL A 70 -3.57 8.11 -7.68
CA VAL A 70 -3.66 6.66 -7.53
C VAL A 70 -4.27 6.02 -8.76
N LEU A 71 -3.73 4.88 -9.16
CA LEU A 71 -4.30 4.03 -10.20
C LEU A 71 -5.27 3.02 -9.59
N PHE A 72 -6.26 2.57 -10.37
CA PHE A 72 -7.25 1.57 -9.92
C PHE A 72 -6.62 0.35 -9.26
N ARG A 73 -5.59 -0.24 -9.88
CA ARG A 73 -4.88 -1.40 -9.32
C ARG A 73 -4.22 -1.13 -7.97
N GLN A 74 -3.76 0.11 -7.73
CA GLN A 74 -3.12 0.45 -6.45
C GLN A 74 -4.17 0.50 -5.33
N VAL A 75 -5.41 0.92 -5.63
CA VAL A 75 -6.53 0.86 -4.68
C VAL A 75 -6.93 -0.58 -4.40
N ILE A 76 -6.99 -1.44 -5.42
CA ILE A 76 -7.28 -2.87 -5.24
C ILE A 76 -6.21 -3.55 -4.38
N ASP A 77 -4.92 -3.32 -4.68
CA ASP A 77 -3.82 -3.84 -3.86
C ASP A 77 -3.93 -3.40 -2.39
N LEU A 78 -4.30 -2.12 -2.13
CA LEU A 78 -4.49 -1.63 -0.77
C LEU A 78 -5.71 -2.26 -0.10
N ALA A 79 -6.83 -2.41 -0.81
CA ALA A 79 -8.02 -3.05 -0.27
C ALA A 79 -7.72 -4.49 0.15
N GLU A 80 -7.01 -5.24 -0.69
CA GLU A 80 -6.60 -6.62 -0.42
C GLU A 80 -5.61 -6.70 0.77
N LEU A 81 -4.66 -5.76 0.87
CA LEU A 81 -3.72 -5.69 2.00
C LEU A 81 -4.39 -5.32 3.34
N LEU A 82 -5.40 -4.44 3.32
CA LEU A 82 -6.12 -4.00 4.50
C LEU A 82 -7.15 -5.05 4.98
N GLY A 83 -7.56 -5.94 4.08
CA GLY A 83 -8.42 -7.09 4.36
C GLY A 83 -9.92 -6.78 4.38
N ASP A 84 -10.73 -7.81 4.64
CA ASP A 84 -12.20 -7.80 4.52
C ASP A 84 -12.92 -6.77 5.42
N GLY A 85 -12.22 -6.21 6.41
CA GLY A 85 -12.73 -5.11 7.22
C GLY A 85 -12.83 -3.79 6.46
N TRP A 86 -12.23 -3.69 5.27
CA TRP A 86 -12.17 -2.45 4.50
C TRP A 86 -12.98 -2.53 3.21
N ALA A 87 -13.84 -1.54 2.97
CA ALA A 87 -14.51 -1.32 1.70
C ALA A 87 -13.84 -0.18 0.93
N TRP A 88 -13.86 -0.24 -0.39
CA TRP A 88 -13.36 0.85 -1.24
C TRP A 88 -14.45 1.40 -2.16
N GLU A 89 -14.36 2.69 -2.46
CA GLU A 89 -15.29 3.42 -3.32
C GLU A 89 -14.54 3.93 -4.56
N ARG A 90 -15.09 3.63 -5.75
CA ARG A 90 -14.43 3.85 -7.03
C ARG A 90 -14.41 5.31 -7.46
N SER A 91 -15.46 6.07 -7.17
CA SER A 91 -15.65 7.43 -7.68
C SER A 91 -14.71 8.45 -7.03
N GLY A 92 -14.18 8.15 -5.85
CA GLY A 92 -13.33 9.03 -5.05
C GLY A 92 -11.98 8.42 -4.64
N TRP A 93 -11.69 7.17 -4.99
CA TRP A 93 -10.48 6.45 -4.55
C TRP A 93 -10.31 6.46 -3.03
N GLN A 94 -11.35 5.99 -2.34
CA GLN A 94 -11.44 6.01 -0.87
C GLN A 94 -11.53 4.58 -0.34
N LEU A 95 -10.98 4.37 0.86
CA LEU A 95 -11.02 3.13 1.64
C LEU A 95 -11.62 3.43 3.02
N PHE A 96 -12.56 2.59 3.47
CA PHE A 96 -13.33 2.76 4.70
C PHE A 96 -13.24 1.48 5.55
N ASP A 97 -12.87 1.59 6.83
CA ASP A 97 -12.98 0.49 7.78
C ASP A 97 -14.46 0.35 8.20
N LEU A 98 -15.00 -0.87 8.08
CA LEU A 98 -16.38 -1.23 8.37
C LEU A 98 -16.57 -1.79 9.79
N ARG A 99 -15.50 -1.89 10.58
CA ARG A 99 -15.52 -2.44 11.94
C ARG A 99 -15.81 -1.40 13.02
#